data_AF-A0A8T7BW98-F1
#
_entry.id   AF-A0A8T7BW98-F1
#
_cell.length_a   1.000
_cell.length_b   1.000
_cell.length_c   1.000
_cell.angle_alpha   90.00
_cell.angle_beta   90.00
_cell.angle_gamma   90.00
#
_symmetry.space_group_name_H-M   'P 1'
#
loop_
_entity.id
_entity.type
_entity.pdbx_description
1 polymer ?
#
loop_
_entity_poly.entity_id
_entity_poly.type
_entity_poly.pdbx_seq_one_letter_code
_entity_poly.pdbx_strand_id
1 'polypeptide(L)'
;MNPAPLIWTFIFTFICLSGLPAIAEIYKYQDKNGRWHFTDKPLNADHKPVTSRQKSTQTGKSANRNSDRQLEADLKEVLFKRFNPASKIDEATLSVVTVQTKVGAGSGFFITDNGYIITNRHVVRPSTSTGWKEAESSLLERREQLQDYESRLKDDERSLEDMEQNISDNQAYINSGKATKSEIKRFDRYVKDYERYKRRHENNDKKFRRMKKEYKRAQSEFGFAGSVSSFSKSFTIILKDGSKYKARLVKVS
;
A
#
# COMPACT_ATOMS: atom_id res chain seq x y z
N MET A 1 -42.89 12.08 53.74
CA MET A 1 -42.08 13.23 53.24
C MET A 1 -40.65 12.98 53.68
N ASN A 2 -39.60 12.82 52.89
CA ASN A 2 -39.30 12.75 51.46
C ASN A 2 -38.08 11.81 51.32
N PRO A 3 -37.94 11.02 50.24
CA PRO A 3 -36.77 10.16 50.03
C PRO A 3 -35.67 10.82 49.17
N ALA A 4 -34.45 10.28 49.30
CA ALA A 4 -33.26 10.40 48.44
C ALA A 4 -32.33 11.63 48.67
N PRO A 5 -30.99 11.47 48.57
CA PRO A 5 -30.35 11.11 47.29
C PRO A 5 -29.29 10.00 47.41
N LEU A 6 -29.65 8.79 47.00
CA LEU A 6 -28.73 7.66 46.72
C LEU A 6 -28.39 7.58 45.21
N ILE A 7 -28.56 8.68 44.48
CA ILE A 7 -28.53 8.73 43.01
C ILE A 7 -27.15 9.16 42.46
N TRP A 8 -26.26 9.72 43.29
CA TRP A 8 -25.00 10.29 42.81
C TRP A 8 -23.86 9.30 42.61
N THR A 9 -23.87 8.13 43.26
CA THR A 9 -22.80 7.13 43.12
C THR A 9 -22.97 6.18 41.93
N PHE A 10 -24.13 6.19 41.25
CA PHE A 10 -24.33 5.37 40.05
C PHE A 10 -23.97 6.08 38.73
N ILE A 11 -23.80 7.41 38.75
CA ILE A 11 -23.54 8.20 37.53
C ILE A 11 -22.05 8.24 37.19
N PHE A 12 -21.15 8.07 38.16
CA PHE A 12 -19.70 8.16 37.90
C PHE A 12 -19.07 6.87 37.37
N THR A 13 -19.69 5.70 37.60
CA THR A 13 -19.18 4.40 37.12
C THR A 13 -19.65 4.04 35.72
N PHE A 14 -20.62 4.79 35.16
CA PHE A 14 -21.19 4.52 33.84
C PHE A 14 -20.44 5.23 32.68
N ILE A 15 -19.59 6.20 33.00
CA ILE A 15 -18.91 7.04 31.98
C ILE A 15 -17.62 6.39 31.45
N CYS A 16 -17.08 5.35 32.10
CA CYS A 16 -15.84 4.68 31.65
C CYS A 16 -16.03 3.52 30.65
N LEU A 17 -17.28 3.16 30.29
CA LEU A 17 -17.57 2.05 29.36
C LEU A 17 -18.09 2.48 27.98
N SER A 18 -18.03 3.77 27.64
CA SER A 18 -18.17 4.17 26.23
C SER A 18 -16.88 3.85 25.48
N GLY A 19 -16.74 2.60 25.08
CA GLY A 19 -15.74 2.18 24.10
C GLY A 19 -15.93 3.00 22.84
N LEU A 20 -15.11 4.04 22.69
CA LEU A 20 -14.98 4.75 21.42
C LEU A 20 -14.70 3.68 20.36
N PRO A 21 -15.40 3.70 19.22
CA PRO A 21 -15.05 2.81 18.12
C PRO A 21 -13.57 3.10 17.82
N ALA A 22 -12.71 2.12 18.07
CA ALA A 22 -11.34 2.16 17.61
C ALA A 22 -11.40 2.05 16.09
N ILE A 23 -11.66 3.18 15.44
CA ILE A 23 -11.48 3.33 14.00
C ILE A 23 -9.97 3.19 13.82
N ALA A 24 -9.54 1.97 13.54
CA ALA A 24 -8.16 1.67 13.20
C ALA A 24 -7.89 2.27 11.82
N GLU A 25 -7.65 3.58 11.79
CA GLU A 25 -7.14 4.30 10.64
C GLU A 25 -5.64 4.03 10.54
N ILE A 26 -5.20 3.63 9.35
CA ILE A 26 -3.78 3.47 9.07
C ILE A 26 -3.31 4.80 8.47
N TYR A 27 -2.57 5.57 9.24
CA TYR A 27 -1.99 6.83 8.83
C TYR A 27 -0.78 6.57 7.96
N LYS A 28 -0.63 7.39 6.91
CA LYS A 28 0.49 7.35 5.98
C LYS A 28 1.20 8.69 5.99
N TYR A 29 2.51 8.67 6.17
CA TYR A 29 3.35 9.86 6.06
C TYR A 29 4.69 9.52 5.41
N GLN A 30 5.34 10.53 4.83
CA GLN A 30 6.66 10.41 4.24
C GLN A 30 7.66 11.09 5.16
N ASP A 31 8.74 10.40 5.52
CA ASP A 31 9.81 10.99 6.33
C ASP A 31 10.72 11.91 5.49
N LYS A 32 11.63 12.61 6.17
CA LYS A 32 12.65 13.50 5.58
C LYS A 32 13.58 12.80 4.57
N ASN A 33 13.69 11.47 4.64
CA ASN A 33 14.50 10.65 3.73
C ASN A 33 13.67 10.12 2.54
N GLY A 34 12.42 10.55 2.42
CA GLY A 34 11.50 10.12 1.37
C GLY A 34 10.93 8.72 1.57
N ARG A 35 11.12 8.08 2.73
CA ARG A 35 10.57 6.75 3.03
C ARG A 35 9.14 6.88 3.52
N TRP A 36 8.28 6.01 3.01
CA TRP A 36 6.89 5.93 3.45
C TRP A 36 6.78 5.14 4.75
N HIS A 37 6.09 5.71 5.73
CA HIS A 37 5.78 5.10 7.01
C HIS A 37 4.27 4.94 7.16
N PHE A 38 3.87 3.85 7.78
CA PHE A 38 2.47 3.54 8.06
C PHE A 38 2.32 3.19 9.53
N THR A 39 1.37 3.82 10.20
CA THR A 39 1.14 3.64 11.63
C THR A 39 -0.36 3.60 11.93
N ASP A 40 -0.72 2.85 12.96
CA ASP A 40 -2.06 2.82 13.55
C ASP A 40 -2.26 3.91 14.61
N LYS A 41 -1.23 4.72 14.91
CA LYS A 41 -1.28 5.83 15.87
C LYS A 41 -1.43 7.17 15.14
N PRO A 42 -2.25 8.11 15.66
CA PRO A 42 -2.35 9.45 15.09
C PRO A 42 -0.97 10.14 15.14
N LEU A 43 -0.63 10.86 14.07
CA LEU A 43 0.64 11.58 13.93
C LEU A 43 0.58 12.92 14.68
N ASN A 44 1.63 13.23 15.43
CA ASN A 44 1.82 14.56 16.02
C ASN A 44 2.17 15.59 14.94
N ALA A 45 1.94 16.88 15.24
CA ALA A 45 1.85 18.02 14.32
C ALA A 45 3.03 18.26 13.34
N ASP A 46 4.16 17.59 13.50
CA ASP A 46 5.34 17.75 12.64
C ASP A 46 5.25 17.01 11.29
N HIS A 47 4.28 16.10 11.13
CA HIS A 47 4.05 15.39 9.89
C HIS A 47 2.69 15.78 9.32
N LYS A 48 2.68 16.61 8.26
CA LYS A 48 1.45 16.91 7.50
C LYS A 48 0.94 15.61 6.87
N PRO A 49 -0.22 15.06 7.32
CA PRO A 49 -0.72 13.81 6.75
C PRO A 49 -1.13 14.05 5.31
N VAL A 50 -0.61 13.23 4.40
CA VAL A 50 -1.25 13.04 3.09
C VAL A 50 -2.37 12.04 3.31
N THR A 51 -3.46 12.50 3.92
CA THR A 51 -4.64 11.67 4.13
C THR A 51 -5.13 11.24 2.76
N SER A 52 -4.97 9.96 2.40
CA SER A 52 -5.73 9.42 1.28
C SER A 52 -7.18 9.36 1.75
N ARG A 53 -7.90 10.46 1.56
CA ARG A 53 -9.34 10.52 1.68
C ARG A 53 -9.93 9.74 0.51
N GLN A 54 -9.78 8.42 0.52
CA GLN A 54 -10.78 7.60 -0.15
C GLN A 54 -12.03 7.74 0.71
N LYS A 55 -12.89 8.70 0.33
CA LYS A 55 -14.32 8.63 0.57
C LYS A 55 -14.74 7.22 0.17
N SER A 56 -14.82 6.30 1.14
CA SER A 56 -15.85 5.29 1.07
C SER A 56 -17.14 6.10 1.04
N THR A 57 -17.84 6.07 -0.08
CA THR A 57 -19.22 6.55 -0.17
C THR A 57 -20.06 5.60 0.67
N GLN A 58 -19.91 5.68 2.00
CA GLN A 58 -20.90 5.20 2.94
C GLN A 58 -21.99 6.26 2.93
N THR A 59 -22.92 6.12 1.99
CA THR A 59 -24.31 6.49 2.25
C THR A 59 -24.77 5.64 3.43
N GLY A 60 -24.48 6.12 4.63
CA GLY A 60 -24.99 5.61 5.89
C GLY A 60 -26.48 5.94 6.00
N LYS A 61 -27.31 5.27 5.19
CA LYS A 61 -28.68 5.01 5.60
C LYS A 61 -28.59 3.88 6.63
N SER A 62 -28.65 4.27 7.89
CA SER A 62 -29.14 3.49 9.03
C SER A 62 -29.06 1.96 8.83
N ALA A 63 -27.83 1.42 8.83
CA ALA A 63 -27.64 -0.01 8.99
C ALA A 63 -27.92 -0.33 10.46
N ASN A 64 -29.18 -0.64 10.69
CA ASN A 64 -29.78 -1.34 11.82
C ASN A 64 -28.80 -1.77 12.93
N ARG A 65 -28.95 -1.20 14.13
CA ARG A 65 -28.29 -1.56 15.41
C ARG A 65 -28.56 -3.01 15.88
N ASN A 66 -29.01 -3.90 14.99
CA ASN A 66 -29.33 -5.29 15.28
C ASN A 66 -28.17 -6.26 14.97
N SER A 67 -27.06 -5.81 14.37
CA SER A 67 -25.95 -6.71 14.03
C SER A 67 -25.10 -7.17 15.22
N ASP A 68 -25.20 -6.52 16.39
CA ASP A 68 -24.50 -6.93 17.61
C ASP A 68 -25.30 -7.93 18.47
N ARG A 69 -26.55 -8.28 18.07
CA ARG A 69 -27.38 -9.29 18.75
C ARG A 69 -27.50 -10.62 17.99
N GLN A 70 -26.77 -10.80 16.89
CA GLN A 70 -26.91 -11.99 16.04
C GLN A 70 -25.79 -13.02 16.29
N LEU A 71 -25.59 -13.38 17.55
CA LEU A 71 -24.64 -14.41 17.98
C LEU A 71 -25.27 -15.41 18.97
N GLU A 72 -26.60 -15.60 18.91
CA GLU A 72 -27.30 -16.62 19.69
C GLU A 72 -27.69 -17.87 18.89
N ALA A 73 -27.48 -17.88 17.56
CA ALA A 73 -27.73 -19.05 16.73
C ALA A 73 -26.43 -19.82 16.50
N ASP A 74 -26.44 -21.12 16.79
CA ASP A 74 -25.33 -22.02 16.46
C ASP A 74 -25.13 -22.03 14.93
N LEU A 75 -23.98 -21.52 14.49
CA LEU A 75 -23.62 -21.45 13.06
C LEU A 75 -23.66 -22.83 12.40
N LYS A 76 -23.33 -23.89 13.14
CA LYS A 76 -23.39 -25.27 12.66
C LYS A 76 -24.83 -25.65 12.36
N GLU A 77 -25.74 -25.45 13.31
CA GLU A 77 -27.17 -25.76 13.11
C GLU A 77 -27.76 -24.97 11.94
N VAL A 78 -27.45 -23.68 11.83
CA VAL A 78 -27.92 -22.82 10.73
C VAL A 78 -27.45 -23.36 9.37
N LEU A 79 -26.17 -23.69 9.25
CA LEU A 79 -25.61 -24.20 7.99
C LEU A 79 -26.11 -25.62 7.67
N PHE A 80 -26.21 -26.50 8.66
CA PHE A 80 -26.72 -27.87 8.49
C PHE A 80 -28.17 -27.87 8.05
N LYS A 81 -29.02 -27.06 8.69
CA LYS A 81 -30.42 -26.91 8.31
C LYS A 81 -30.57 -26.36 6.89
N ARG A 82 -29.70 -25.43 6.48
CA ARG A 82 -29.77 -24.79 5.17
C ARG A 82 -29.29 -25.69 4.03
N PHE A 83 -28.23 -26.47 4.24
CA PHE A 83 -27.60 -27.25 3.18
C PHE A 83 -27.87 -28.76 3.25
N ASN A 84 -28.38 -29.27 4.36
CA ASN A 84 -28.73 -30.68 4.59
C ASN A 84 -27.66 -31.66 4.06
N PRO A 85 -26.43 -31.66 4.62
CA PRO A 85 -25.32 -32.45 4.09
C PRO A 85 -25.65 -33.95 4.11
N ALA A 86 -25.55 -34.60 2.94
CA ALA A 86 -25.88 -36.02 2.78
C ALA A 86 -24.68 -36.95 3.06
N SER A 87 -23.46 -36.40 3.05
CA SER A 87 -22.23 -37.15 3.26
C SER A 87 -21.26 -36.43 4.22
N LYS A 88 -20.26 -37.17 4.72
CA LYS A 88 -19.17 -36.60 5.53
C LYS A 88 -18.32 -35.59 4.76
N ILE A 89 -18.25 -35.72 3.43
CA ILE A 89 -17.57 -34.75 2.57
C ILE A 89 -18.36 -33.45 2.53
N ASP A 90 -19.68 -33.53 2.33
CA ASP A 90 -20.56 -32.35 2.34
C ASP A 90 -20.52 -31.63 3.69
N GLU A 91 -20.53 -32.39 4.78
CA GLU A 91 -20.36 -31.89 6.14
C GLU A 91 -19.05 -31.10 6.27
N ALA A 92 -17.93 -31.66 5.80
CA ALA A 92 -16.63 -31.00 5.82
C ALA A 92 -16.62 -29.70 4.98
N THR A 93 -17.39 -29.62 3.88
CA THR A 93 -17.46 -28.35 3.12
C THR A 93 -18.12 -27.21 3.90
N LEU A 94 -18.94 -27.50 4.91
CA LEU A 94 -19.59 -26.49 5.74
C LEU A 94 -18.62 -25.83 6.73
N SER A 95 -17.51 -26.49 7.07
CA SER A 95 -16.48 -25.94 7.96
C SER A 95 -15.48 -25.02 7.25
N VAL A 96 -15.52 -24.98 5.91
CA VAL A 96 -14.65 -24.13 5.09
C VAL A 96 -15.13 -22.70 5.12
N VAL A 97 -14.21 -21.78 5.35
CA VAL A 97 -14.46 -20.34 5.32
C VAL A 97 -13.52 -19.65 4.36
N THR A 98 -14.01 -18.59 3.72
CA THR A 98 -13.14 -17.63 3.05
C THR A 98 -12.69 -16.59 4.06
N VAL A 99 -11.38 -16.46 4.27
CA VAL A 99 -10.76 -15.43 5.09
C VAL A 99 -10.39 -14.26 4.18
N GLN A 100 -11.12 -13.17 4.30
CA GLN A 100 -10.90 -11.95 3.54
C GLN A 100 -10.07 -10.95 4.36
N THR A 101 -8.96 -10.52 3.76
CA THR A 101 -8.07 -9.49 4.27
C THR A 101 -8.16 -8.24 3.40
N LYS A 102 -7.54 -7.14 3.84
CA LYS A 102 -7.46 -5.90 3.06
C LYS A 102 -6.57 -6.05 1.80
N VAL A 103 -5.74 -7.08 1.72
CA VAL A 103 -4.75 -7.29 0.65
C VAL A 103 -5.03 -8.53 -0.21
N GLY A 104 -6.08 -9.29 0.11
CA GLY A 104 -6.43 -10.51 -0.61
C GLY A 104 -7.39 -11.41 0.17
N ALA A 105 -7.66 -12.60 -0.35
CA ALA A 105 -8.47 -13.62 0.30
C ALA A 105 -7.74 -14.96 0.32
N GLY A 106 -8.06 -15.80 1.30
CA GLY A 106 -7.61 -17.18 1.39
C GLY A 106 -8.67 -18.07 2.01
N SER A 107 -8.37 -19.34 2.18
CA SER A 107 -9.26 -20.30 2.85
C SER A 107 -8.84 -20.52 4.30
N GLY A 108 -9.80 -20.91 5.11
CA GLY A 108 -9.60 -21.43 6.45
C GLY A 108 -10.63 -22.50 6.76
N PHE A 109 -10.45 -23.16 7.90
CA PHE A 109 -11.33 -24.21 8.37
C PHE A 109 -11.65 -24.00 9.84
N PHE A 110 -12.91 -24.15 10.23
CA PHE A 110 -13.24 -24.31 11.64
C PHE A 110 -12.65 -25.62 12.16
N ILE A 111 -11.94 -25.54 13.28
CA ILE A 111 -11.28 -26.69 13.93
C ILE A 111 -11.90 -27.06 15.29
N THR A 112 -12.83 -26.23 15.78
CA THR A 112 -13.53 -26.44 17.05
C THR A 112 -14.94 -25.89 16.96
N ASP A 113 -15.88 -26.43 17.74
CA ASP A 113 -17.24 -25.89 17.86
C ASP A 113 -17.27 -24.48 18.49
N ASN A 114 -16.22 -24.10 19.24
CA ASN A 114 -16.06 -22.76 19.82
C ASN A 114 -15.61 -21.67 18.81
N GLY A 115 -15.59 -21.98 17.51
CA GLY A 115 -15.33 -21.00 16.46
C GLY A 115 -13.86 -20.69 16.18
N TYR A 116 -12.91 -21.49 16.65
CA TYR A 116 -11.51 -21.36 16.24
C TYR A 116 -11.33 -21.79 14.78
N ILE A 117 -10.59 -20.96 14.03
CA ILE A 117 -10.29 -21.18 12.61
C ILE A 117 -8.78 -21.37 12.44
N ILE A 118 -8.40 -22.40 11.69
CA ILE A 118 -7.04 -22.55 11.17
C ILE A 118 -6.98 -22.04 9.73
N THR A 119 -5.93 -21.28 9.40
CA THR A 119 -5.65 -20.80 8.04
C THR A 119 -4.14 -20.72 7.86
N ASN A 120 -3.70 -20.62 6.61
CA ASN A 120 -2.29 -20.50 6.30
C ASN A 120 -1.74 -19.16 6.79
N ARG A 121 -0.49 -19.17 7.29
CA ARG A 121 0.20 -17.95 7.75
C ARG A 121 0.21 -16.86 6.69
N HIS A 122 0.43 -17.19 5.41
CA HIS A 122 0.46 -16.19 4.33
C HIS A 122 -0.89 -15.51 4.08
N VAL A 123 -2.01 -16.10 4.52
CA VAL A 123 -3.33 -15.48 4.39
C VAL A 123 -3.45 -14.31 5.37
N VAL A 124 -2.95 -14.48 6.59
CA VAL A 124 -3.01 -13.47 7.66
C VAL A 124 -1.74 -12.60 7.76
N ARG A 125 -0.63 -13.08 7.20
CA ARG A 125 0.72 -12.46 7.15
C ARG A 125 1.37 -12.71 5.77
N PRO A 126 0.86 -12.09 4.69
CA PRO A 126 1.41 -12.21 3.34
C PRO A 126 2.86 -11.74 3.21
N SER A 127 3.36 -10.91 4.12
CA SER A 127 4.77 -10.45 4.13
C SER A 127 5.80 -11.58 4.21
N THR A 128 5.40 -12.80 4.59
CA THR A 128 6.29 -13.96 4.65
C THR A 128 6.13 -14.91 3.46
N SER A 129 5.29 -14.57 2.47
CA SER A 129 5.09 -15.38 1.27
C SER A 129 6.24 -15.24 0.26
N THR A 130 6.47 -16.26 -0.56
CA THR A 130 7.48 -16.23 -1.63
C THR A 130 7.21 -15.09 -2.62
N GLY A 131 5.95 -14.91 -3.04
CA GLY A 131 5.57 -13.80 -3.92
C GLY A 131 5.81 -12.41 -3.31
N TRP A 132 5.77 -12.28 -1.98
CA TRP A 132 6.15 -11.04 -1.30
C TRP A 132 7.65 -10.76 -1.39
N LYS A 133 8.48 -11.79 -1.17
CA LYS A 133 9.93 -11.68 -1.31
C LYS A 133 10.34 -11.38 -2.76
N GLU A 134 9.69 -12.02 -3.73
CA GLU A 134 9.90 -11.73 -5.16
C GLU A 134 9.52 -10.28 -5.50
N ALA A 135 8.39 -9.79 -4.99
CA ALA A 135 7.99 -8.40 -5.16
C ALA A 135 9.01 -7.43 -4.51
N GLU A 136 9.51 -7.75 -3.31
CA GLU A 136 10.58 -6.99 -2.66
C GLU A 136 11.87 -6.95 -3.48
N SER A 137 12.35 -8.11 -3.94
CA SER A 137 13.53 -8.22 -4.81
C SER A 137 13.34 -7.43 -6.11
N SER A 138 12.17 -7.51 -6.74
CA SER A 138 11.88 -6.75 -7.95
C SER A 138 11.91 -5.23 -7.72
N LEU A 139 11.54 -4.76 -6.53
CA LEU A 139 11.64 -3.35 -6.16
C LEU A 139 13.09 -2.95 -5.90
N LEU A 140 13.93 -3.84 -5.37
CA LEU A 140 15.37 -3.61 -5.21
C LEU A 140 16.06 -3.51 -6.58
N GLU A 141 15.82 -4.46 -7.48
CA GLU A 141 16.38 -4.42 -8.84
C GLU A 141 15.97 -3.15 -9.60
N ARG A 142 14.70 -2.76 -9.54
CA ARG A 142 14.22 -1.51 -10.14
C ARG A 142 14.89 -0.27 -9.54
N ARG A 143 15.21 -0.31 -8.25
CA ARG A 143 15.92 0.79 -7.57
C ARG A 143 17.34 0.91 -8.11
N GLU A 144 18.05 -0.20 -8.24
CA GLU A 144 19.41 -0.23 -8.79
C GLU A 144 19.42 0.25 -10.24
N GLN A 145 18.47 -0.21 -11.06
CA GLN A 145 18.30 0.27 -12.43
C GLN A 145 18.06 1.79 -12.50
N LEU A 146 17.25 2.35 -11.58
CA LEU A 146 17.04 3.79 -11.50
C LEU A 146 18.31 4.54 -11.08
N GLN A 147 19.12 3.97 -10.19
CA GLN A 147 20.39 4.59 -9.78
C GLN A 147 21.41 4.61 -10.93
N ASP A 148 21.55 3.51 -11.66
CA ASP A 148 22.40 3.45 -12.85
C ASP A 148 21.92 4.45 -13.93
N TYR A 149 20.61 4.50 -14.18
CA TYR A 149 20.04 5.46 -15.13
C TYR A 149 20.28 6.91 -14.69
N GLU A 150 20.13 7.23 -13.41
CA GLU A 150 20.41 8.56 -12.85
C GLU A 150 21.89 8.94 -12.99
N SER A 151 22.81 7.98 -12.82
CA SER A 151 24.24 8.21 -13.05
C SER A 151 24.51 8.55 -14.51
N ARG A 152 23.98 7.76 -15.45
CA ARG A 152 24.16 8.00 -16.89
C ARG A 152 23.60 9.35 -17.33
N LEU A 153 22.46 9.77 -16.78
CA LEU A 153 21.92 11.10 -17.06
C LEU A 153 22.85 12.22 -16.59
N LYS A 154 23.49 12.08 -15.44
CA LYS A 154 24.49 13.06 -14.97
C LYS A 154 25.72 13.10 -15.85
N ASP A 155 26.17 11.95 -16.34
CA ASP A 155 27.31 11.90 -17.26
C ASP A 155 26.95 12.49 -18.64
N ASP A 156 25.72 12.25 -19.12
CA ASP A 156 25.18 12.91 -20.32
C ASP A 156 25.09 14.43 -20.13
N GLU A 157 24.69 14.90 -18.95
CA GLU A 157 24.60 16.34 -18.60
C GLU A 157 25.98 17.00 -18.64
N ARG A 158 26.99 16.40 -17.99
CA ARG A 158 28.39 16.89 -18.08
C ARG A 158 28.90 16.92 -19.52
N SER A 159 28.59 15.88 -20.29
CA SER A 159 28.98 15.82 -21.71
C SER A 159 28.36 16.98 -22.52
N LEU A 160 27.12 17.36 -22.21
CA LEU A 160 26.46 18.50 -22.84
C LEU A 160 27.11 19.83 -22.44
N GLU A 161 27.48 20.00 -21.16
CA GLU A 161 28.20 21.17 -20.67
C GLU A 161 29.55 21.33 -21.41
N ASP A 162 30.32 20.25 -21.52
CA ASP A 162 31.60 20.23 -22.24
C ASP A 162 31.41 20.58 -23.73
N MET A 163 30.36 20.04 -24.37
CA MET A 163 30.05 20.34 -25.76
C MET A 163 29.63 21.80 -25.96
N GLU A 164 28.85 22.35 -25.04
CA GLU A 164 28.41 23.75 -25.07
C GLU A 164 29.59 24.71 -24.92
N GLN A 165 30.52 24.41 -24.01
CA GLN A 165 31.76 25.17 -23.87
C GLN A 165 32.59 25.12 -25.16
N ASN A 166 32.77 23.93 -25.74
CA ASN A 166 33.47 23.79 -27.02
C ASN A 166 32.79 24.55 -28.16
N ILE A 167 31.45 24.59 -28.20
CA ILE A 167 30.70 25.39 -29.19
C ILE A 167 31.03 26.87 -29.02
N SER A 168 31.00 27.38 -27.79
CA SER A 168 31.32 28.77 -27.48
C SER A 168 32.74 29.15 -27.94
N ASP A 169 33.73 28.32 -27.60
CA ASP A 169 35.13 28.58 -27.93
C ASP A 169 35.39 28.54 -29.45
N ASN A 170 34.83 27.56 -30.15
CA ASN A 170 34.97 27.46 -31.60
C ASN A 170 34.21 28.58 -32.33
N GLN A 171 33.06 29.02 -31.80
CA GLN A 171 32.30 30.14 -32.35
C GLN A 171 33.14 31.43 -32.31
N ALA A 172 33.85 31.69 -31.22
CA ALA A 172 34.75 32.84 -31.10
C ALA A 172 35.89 32.77 -32.13
N TYR A 173 36.49 31.59 -32.33
CA TYR A 173 37.53 31.38 -33.36
C TYR A 173 37.00 31.62 -34.78
N ILE A 174 35.81 31.10 -35.11
CA ILE A 174 35.20 31.31 -36.43
C ILE A 174 34.89 32.79 -36.67
N ASN A 175 34.33 33.48 -35.66
CA ASN A 175 34.00 34.89 -35.75
C ASN A 175 35.24 35.80 -35.90
N SER A 176 36.43 35.31 -35.54
CA SER A 176 37.68 36.04 -35.76
C SER A 176 38.09 36.16 -37.24
N GLY A 177 37.40 35.47 -38.15
CA GLY A 177 37.67 35.47 -39.60
C GLY A 177 38.89 34.65 -40.01
N LYS A 178 39.56 33.97 -39.07
CA LYS A 178 40.76 33.16 -39.32
C LYS A 178 40.45 31.72 -39.75
N ALA A 179 39.20 31.28 -39.61
CA ALA A 179 38.79 29.90 -39.88
C ALA A 179 38.67 29.61 -41.39
N THR A 180 39.21 28.48 -41.80
CA THR A 180 39.04 27.93 -43.15
C THR A 180 37.62 27.39 -43.36
N LYS A 181 37.21 27.28 -44.63
CA LYS A 181 35.93 26.65 -45.01
C LYS A 181 35.78 25.22 -44.46
N SER A 182 36.88 24.49 -44.30
CA SER A 182 36.86 23.13 -43.76
C SER A 182 36.55 23.10 -42.25
N GLU A 183 37.06 24.07 -41.49
CA GLU A 183 36.83 24.22 -40.06
C GLU A 183 35.39 24.63 -39.79
N ILE A 184 34.87 25.59 -40.55
CA ILE A 184 33.45 26.01 -40.47
C ILE A 184 32.53 24.81 -40.69
N LYS A 185 32.78 23.99 -41.72
CA LYS A 185 31.97 22.80 -41.99
C LYS A 185 32.05 21.74 -40.88
N ARG A 186 33.21 21.59 -40.22
CA ARG A 186 33.36 20.69 -39.06
C ARG A 186 32.56 21.21 -37.86
N PHE A 187 32.65 22.50 -37.59
CA PHE A 187 31.89 23.16 -36.54
C PHE A 187 30.37 23.03 -36.75
N ASP A 188 29.87 23.28 -37.96
CA ASP A 188 28.44 23.10 -38.28
C ASP A 188 27.95 21.67 -38.00
N ARG A 189 28.79 20.66 -38.24
CA ARG A 189 28.47 19.27 -37.91
C ARG A 189 28.45 19.06 -36.40
N TYR A 190 29.44 19.60 -35.69
CA TYR A 190 29.54 19.52 -34.25
C TYR A 190 28.30 20.11 -33.55
N VAL A 191 27.85 21.30 -33.98
CA VAL A 191 26.62 21.92 -33.48
C VAL A 191 25.38 21.04 -33.72
N LYS A 192 25.29 20.41 -34.90
CA LYS A 192 24.19 19.45 -35.19
C LYS A 192 24.24 18.21 -34.30
N ASP A 193 25.44 17.73 -33.97
CA ASP A 193 25.62 16.58 -33.09
C ASP A 193 25.27 16.93 -31.63
N TYR A 194 25.63 18.13 -31.16
CA TYR A 194 25.18 18.67 -29.87
C TYR A 194 23.66 18.71 -29.79
N GLU A 195 22.98 19.29 -30.78
CA GLU A 195 21.52 19.39 -30.80
C GLU A 195 20.85 18.00 -30.77
N ARG A 196 21.41 17.03 -31.49
CA ARG A 196 20.93 15.65 -31.46
C ARG A 196 21.14 15.02 -30.09
N TYR A 197 22.30 15.22 -29.50
CA TYR A 197 22.65 14.71 -28.17
C TYR A 197 21.73 15.30 -27.10
N LYS A 198 21.51 16.62 -27.12
CA LYS A 198 20.61 17.36 -26.23
C LYS A 198 19.18 16.82 -26.27
N ARG A 199 18.61 16.64 -27.46
CA ARG A 199 17.27 16.05 -27.62
C ARG A 199 17.19 14.63 -27.06
N ARG A 200 18.25 13.82 -27.24
CA ARG A 200 18.31 12.47 -26.66
C ARG A 200 18.35 12.53 -25.13
N HIS A 201 19.17 13.39 -24.55
CA HIS A 201 19.24 13.60 -23.11
C HIS A 201 17.87 14.02 -22.53
N GLU A 202 17.20 15.01 -23.14
CA GLU A 202 15.86 15.44 -22.71
C GLU A 202 14.82 14.31 -22.75
N ASN A 203 14.87 13.46 -23.79
CA ASN A 203 13.99 12.31 -23.90
C ASN A 203 14.29 11.24 -22.83
N ASN A 204 15.58 11.02 -22.54
CA ASN A 204 16.02 10.12 -21.49
C ASN A 204 15.59 10.64 -20.11
N ASP A 205 15.73 11.94 -19.82
CA ASP A 205 15.29 12.55 -18.57
C ASP A 205 13.76 12.40 -18.38
N LYS A 206 12.96 12.67 -19.42
CA LYS A 206 11.51 12.43 -19.38
C LYS A 206 11.17 10.97 -19.08
N LYS A 207 11.87 10.02 -19.71
CA LYS A 207 11.70 8.58 -19.46
C LYS A 207 12.07 8.23 -18.02
N PHE A 208 13.19 8.73 -17.52
CA PHE A 208 13.64 8.53 -16.14
C PHE A 208 12.62 9.06 -15.13
N ARG A 209 12.12 10.28 -15.31
CA ARG A 209 11.09 10.85 -14.43
C ARG A 209 9.83 9.97 -14.37
N ARG A 210 9.40 9.42 -15.51
CA ARG A 210 8.27 8.48 -15.55
C ARG A 210 8.58 7.19 -14.78
N MET A 211 9.73 6.56 -15.03
CA MET A 211 10.16 5.34 -14.32
C MET A 211 10.27 5.59 -12.81
N LYS A 212 10.85 6.71 -12.38
CA LYS A 212 10.99 7.10 -10.98
C LYS A 212 9.62 7.29 -10.30
N LYS A 213 8.65 7.87 -11.02
CA LYS A 213 7.27 8.03 -10.53
C LYS A 213 6.58 6.68 -10.35
N GLU A 214 6.68 5.80 -11.34
CA GLU A 214 6.10 4.44 -11.30
C GLU A 214 6.71 3.61 -10.17
N TYR A 215 8.04 3.65 -10.01
CA TYR A 215 8.74 3.01 -8.90
C TYR A 215 8.25 3.51 -7.54
N LYS A 216 8.17 4.83 -7.33
CA LYS A 216 7.68 5.41 -6.05
C LYS A 216 6.25 4.98 -5.74
N ARG A 217 5.40 4.87 -6.77
CA ARG A 217 4.03 4.37 -6.61
C ARG A 217 4.02 2.90 -6.18
N ALA A 218 4.73 2.05 -6.91
CA ALA A 218 4.82 0.62 -6.60
C ALA A 218 5.42 0.37 -5.20
N GLN A 219 6.50 1.08 -4.84
CA GLN A 219 7.10 1.01 -3.51
C GLN A 219 6.12 1.42 -2.41
N SER A 220 5.35 2.49 -2.63
CA SER A 220 4.34 2.92 -1.66
C SER A 220 3.18 1.94 -1.52
N GLU A 221 2.71 1.35 -2.62
CA GLU A 221 1.62 0.37 -2.60
C GLU A 221 2.07 -0.91 -1.89
N PHE A 222 3.29 -1.38 -2.18
CA PHE A 222 3.92 -2.50 -1.49
C PHE A 222 4.09 -2.23 0.01
N GLY A 223 4.64 -1.07 0.39
CA GLY A 223 4.77 -0.68 1.79
C GLY A 223 3.43 -0.64 2.53
N PHE A 224 2.39 -0.08 1.90
CA PHE A 224 1.05 -0.03 2.48
C PHE A 224 0.47 -1.43 2.71
N ALA A 225 0.53 -2.30 1.69
CA ALA A 225 0.07 -3.69 1.81
C ALA A 225 0.83 -4.43 2.93
N GLY A 226 2.13 -4.18 3.08
CA GLY A 226 2.97 -4.78 4.11
C GLY A 226 2.53 -4.37 5.51
N SER A 227 2.34 -3.07 5.73
CA SER A 227 1.90 -2.53 7.02
C SER A 227 0.47 -2.95 7.38
N VAL A 228 -0.45 -2.84 6.43
CA VAL A 228 -1.84 -3.29 6.62
C VAL A 228 -1.88 -4.76 7.03
N SER A 229 -1.10 -5.61 6.37
CA SER A 229 -1.09 -7.04 6.64
C SER A 229 -0.41 -7.39 7.98
N SER A 230 0.63 -6.66 8.35
CA SER A 230 1.37 -6.87 9.61
C SER A 230 0.55 -6.45 10.84
N PHE A 231 -0.20 -5.35 10.73
CA PHE A 231 -0.99 -4.79 11.85
C PHE A 231 -2.42 -5.34 11.96
N SER A 232 -2.94 -6.00 10.92
CA SER A 232 -4.30 -6.54 10.96
C SER A 232 -4.42 -7.66 12.01
N LYS A 233 -5.26 -7.40 13.03
CA LYS A 233 -5.67 -8.36 14.07
C LYS A 233 -7.09 -8.88 13.90
N SER A 234 -7.86 -8.32 12.96
CA SER A 234 -9.22 -8.75 12.65
C SER A 234 -9.40 -8.97 11.15
N PHE A 235 -10.18 -9.98 10.81
CA PHE A 235 -10.43 -10.42 9.43
C PHE A 235 -11.92 -10.62 9.22
N THR A 236 -12.39 -10.38 8.00
CA THR A 236 -13.75 -10.78 7.62
C THR A 236 -13.69 -12.23 7.21
N ILE A 237 -14.56 -13.07 7.75
CA ILE A 237 -14.77 -14.43 7.27
C ILE A 237 -16.10 -14.51 6.54
N ILE A 238 -16.15 -15.30 5.48
CA ILE A 238 -17.35 -15.53 4.68
C ILE A 238 -17.65 -17.03 4.74
N LEU A 239 -18.84 -17.38 5.20
CA LEU A 239 -19.30 -18.77 5.28
C LEU A 239 -19.83 -19.23 3.92
N LYS A 240 -20.09 -20.54 3.78
CA LYS A 240 -20.63 -21.15 2.55
C LYS A 240 -21.91 -20.48 2.04
N ASP A 241 -22.71 -19.95 2.96
CA ASP A 241 -23.99 -19.33 2.67
C ASP A 241 -23.89 -17.82 2.32
N GLY A 242 -22.67 -17.29 2.25
CA GLY A 242 -22.34 -15.90 1.95
C GLY A 242 -22.40 -14.95 3.15
N SER A 243 -22.83 -15.42 4.31
CA SER A 243 -22.85 -14.62 5.54
C SER A 243 -21.43 -14.21 5.96
N LYS A 244 -21.31 -13.00 6.53
CA LYS A 244 -20.02 -12.38 6.86
C LYS A 244 -19.90 -12.16 8.35
N TYR A 245 -18.80 -12.63 8.92
CA TYR A 245 -18.47 -12.44 10.35
C TYR A 245 -17.08 -11.86 10.53
N LYS A 246 -16.77 -11.44 11.75
CA LYS A 246 -15.44 -10.96 12.13
C LYS A 246 -14.71 -12.01 12.95
N ALA A 247 -13.53 -12.42 12.47
CA ALA A 247 -12.60 -13.25 13.20
C ALA A 247 -11.47 -12.40 13.78
N ARG A 248 -10.94 -12.78 14.95
CA ARG A 248 -9.78 -12.16 15.58
C ARG A 248 -8.59 -13.12 15.52
N LEU A 249 -7.41 -12.56 15.22
CA LEU A 249 -6.17 -13.31 15.23
C LEU A 249 -5.79 -13.65 16.67
N VAL A 250 -5.74 -14.96 16.98
CA VAL A 250 -5.37 -15.44 18.32
C VAL A 250 -3.87 -15.68 18.42
N LYS A 251 -3.29 -16.38 17.44
CA LYS A 251 -1.87 -16.74 17.40
C LYS A 251 -1.39 -16.86 15.96
N VAL A 252 -0.12 -16.55 15.73
CA VAL A 252 0.62 -16.89 14.51
C VAL A 252 1.81 -17.73 14.94
N SER A 253 1.99 -18.90 14.31
CA SER A 253 3.16 -19.77 14.44
C SER A 253 4.08 -19.64 13.24
#